data_AF-A0A7Y6YQW3-F1
#
_entry.id   AF-A0A7Y6YQW3-F1
#
_cell.length_a   1.000
_cell.length_b   1.000
_cell.length_c   1.000
_cell.angle_alpha   90.00
_cell.angle_beta   90.00
_cell.angle_gamma   90.00
#
_symmetry.space_group_name_H-M   'P 1'
#
loop_
_entity.id
_entity.type
_entity.pdbx_description
1 polymer ?
#
loop_
_entity_poly.entity_id
_entity_poly.type
_entity_poly.pdbx_seq_one_letter_code
_entity_poly.pdbx_strand_id
1 'polypeptide(L)'
;NPFIGFASMIIILWGLVGRHRLPFNIPAGLLALIVGTVVALGMGEASVSLDGVGIYLPVPYFGDLIAGIQHLFANPELFLVLVPVQIYNFIETMNNVESAEAAGDHYPVGLCQVTDGVGTMIGAVFGSPFPTTAYIGHPAYKRMGARSGYIIGVGIVIPFAAFFGLLAFLNNLIPVAAAAPVLVFVALSLVTNTAHSVKTDHIAAVTIAMMPHVSAFLVIKWGALAGALGALGATGMAQLGDPELTAALLQQGAHYEGHLALSQGAILTGLIWGAIVASVIDGDFRNAGGFALAAAVMSLVGVIHSASLHWPEFSGVAMGYLIAAAFLFIYPIFHKADEHEEAEDDGIKPHVPHLPAGE
;
A
#
# COMPACT_ATOMS: atom_id res chain seq x y z
N ASN A 1 -2.59 -14.41 19.18
CA ASN A 1 -3.09 -14.54 20.56
C ASN A 1 -3.70 -13.22 21.03
N PRO A 2 -5.00 -13.18 21.38
CA PRO A 2 -5.68 -11.95 21.78
C PRO A 2 -5.11 -11.27 23.03
N PHE A 3 -4.64 -12.02 24.03
CA PHE A 3 -4.13 -11.45 25.28
C PHE A 3 -2.89 -10.58 25.03
N ILE A 4 -1.93 -11.10 24.27
CA ILE A 4 -0.71 -10.41 23.87
C ILE A 4 -1.05 -9.18 23.01
N GLY A 5 -1.95 -9.37 22.04
CA GLY A 5 -2.37 -8.33 21.10
C GLY A 5 -3.08 -7.17 21.79
N PHE A 6 -4.09 -7.43 22.61
CA PHE A 6 -4.84 -6.40 23.34
C PHE A 6 -3.97 -5.67 24.36
N ALA A 7 -3.09 -6.37 25.08
CA ALA A 7 -2.17 -5.76 26.02
C ALA A 7 -1.23 -4.76 25.34
N SER A 8 -0.72 -5.10 24.15
CA SER A 8 0.13 -4.21 23.36
C SER A 8 -0.69 -3.09 22.72
N MET A 9 -1.88 -3.41 22.19
CA MET A 9 -2.77 -2.47 21.50
C MET A 9 -3.22 -1.33 22.40
N ILE A 10 -3.65 -1.61 23.63
CA ILE A 10 -4.15 -0.55 24.52
C ILE A 10 -3.06 0.48 24.83
N ILE A 11 -1.80 0.05 24.94
CA ILE A 11 -0.65 0.94 25.17
C ILE A 11 -0.38 1.79 23.92
N ILE A 12 -0.45 1.19 22.73
CA ILE A 12 -0.32 1.92 21.46
C ILE A 12 -1.42 2.97 21.30
N LEU A 13 -2.68 2.60 21.52
CA LEU A 13 -3.80 3.53 21.43
C LEU A 13 -3.69 4.63 22.48
N TRP A 14 -3.29 4.29 23.71
CA TRP A 14 -3.16 5.27 24.78
C TRP A 14 -2.02 6.27 24.53
N GLY A 15 -0.84 5.78 24.15
CA GLY A 15 0.36 6.59 24.03
C GLY A 15 0.58 7.23 22.66
N LEU A 16 0.27 6.53 21.56
CA LEU A 16 0.51 7.04 20.20
C LEU A 16 -0.72 7.71 19.58
N VAL A 17 -1.94 7.21 19.86
CA VAL A 17 -3.18 7.83 19.38
C VAL A 17 -3.68 8.90 20.35
N GLY A 18 -3.88 8.54 21.62
CA GLY A 18 -4.33 9.45 22.68
C GLY A 18 -3.27 10.45 23.16
N ARG A 19 -2.01 10.28 22.73
CA ARG A 19 -0.87 11.17 23.07
C ARG A 19 -0.69 11.40 24.58
N HIS A 20 -1.10 10.43 25.40
CA HIS A 20 -0.90 10.51 26.83
C HIS A 20 0.54 10.14 27.20
N ARG A 21 1.06 10.78 28.25
CA ARG A 21 2.36 10.41 28.82
C ARG A 21 2.24 9.08 29.53
N LEU A 22 3.14 8.16 29.19
CA LEU A 22 3.23 6.86 29.83
C LEU A 22 4.11 6.92 31.08
N PRO A 23 3.97 5.94 32.00
CA PRO A 23 4.82 5.85 33.18
C PRO A 23 6.30 5.95 32.81
N PHE A 24 7.06 6.74 33.57
CA PHE A 24 8.50 6.96 33.36
C PHE A 24 8.88 7.57 31.99
N ASN A 25 7.91 8.13 31.26
CA ASN A 25 8.14 8.75 29.95
C ASN A 25 8.72 7.78 28.90
N ILE A 26 8.42 6.48 29.03
CA ILE A 26 8.85 5.46 28.08
C ILE A 26 8.08 5.64 26.75
N PRO A 27 8.75 5.50 25.58
CA PRO A 27 8.07 5.52 24.29
C PRO A 27 6.98 4.45 24.20
N ALA A 28 5.80 4.82 23.72
CA ALA A 28 4.64 3.94 23.70
C ALA A 28 4.85 2.66 22.88
N GLY A 29 5.52 2.74 21.74
CA GLY A 29 5.89 1.55 20.96
C GLY A 29 6.78 0.59 21.74
N LEU A 30 7.77 1.12 22.49
CA LEU A 30 8.67 0.30 23.31
C LEU A 30 7.92 -0.34 24.48
N LEU A 31 7.08 0.42 25.19
CA LEU A 31 6.31 -0.11 26.31
C LEU A 31 5.31 -1.18 25.84
N ALA A 32 4.65 -0.97 24.70
CA ALA A 32 3.75 -1.94 24.10
C ALA A 32 4.47 -3.25 23.79
N LEU A 33 5.65 -3.17 23.17
CA LEU A 33 6.48 -4.35 22.88
C LEU A 33 6.92 -5.08 24.16
N ILE A 34 7.37 -4.35 25.18
CA ILE A 34 7.80 -4.95 26.46
C ILE A 34 6.64 -5.67 27.12
N VAL A 35 5.49 -5.01 27.28
CA VAL A 35 4.33 -5.60 27.95
C VAL A 35 3.79 -6.78 27.15
N GLY A 36 3.67 -6.66 25.82
CA GLY A 36 3.28 -7.75 24.94
C GLY A 36 4.20 -8.96 25.06
N THR A 37 5.50 -8.73 25.08
CA THR A 37 6.52 -9.78 25.23
C THR A 37 6.45 -10.46 26.59
N VAL A 38 6.27 -9.69 27.68
CA VAL A 38 6.13 -10.24 29.03
C VAL A 38 4.89 -11.13 29.13
N VAL A 39 3.76 -10.69 28.59
CA VAL A 39 2.54 -11.51 28.52
C VAL A 39 2.79 -12.76 27.69
N ALA A 40 3.48 -12.64 26.56
CA ALA A 40 3.80 -13.78 25.70
C ALA A 40 4.68 -14.83 26.38
N LEU A 41 5.72 -14.40 27.11
CA LEU A 41 6.57 -15.27 27.91
C LEU A 41 5.76 -15.99 29.00
N GLY A 42 4.87 -15.26 29.69
CA GLY A 42 3.99 -15.83 30.70
C GLY A 42 2.99 -16.87 30.15
N MET A 43 2.67 -16.78 28.86
CA MET A 43 1.79 -17.72 28.16
C MET A 43 2.55 -18.86 27.46
N GLY A 44 3.89 -18.84 27.45
CA GLY A 44 4.71 -19.80 26.71
C GLY A 44 4.68 -19.62 25.17
N GLU A 45 4.21 -18.47 24.69
CA GLU A 45 4.11 -18.12 23.26
C GLU A 45 5.34 -17.34 22.76
N ALA A 46 6.24 -16.98 23.68
CA ALA A 46 7.56 -16.44 23.41
C ALA A 46 8.60 -17.24 24.17
N SER A 47 9.83 -17.26 23.66
CA SER A 47 10.95 -17.91 24.33
C SER A 47 12.24 -17.12 24.15
N VAL A 48 13.12 -17.24 25.13
CA VAL A 48 14.48 -16.72 25.01
C VAL A 48 15.33 -17.85 24.44
N SER A 49 15.56 -17.84 23.13
CA SER A 49 16.46 -18.76 22.46
C SER A 49 17.55 -18.00 21.71
N LEU A 50 18.80 -18.40 21.92
CA LEU A 50 19.96 -17.92 21.17
C LEU A 50 20.20 -18.75 19.89
N ASP A 51 19.30 -19.68 19.57
CA ASP A 51 19.39 -20.46 18.34
C ASP A 51 19.29 -19.53 17.13
N GLY A 52 20.24 -19.67 16.20
CA GLY A 52 20.37 -18.79 15.05
C GLY A 52 21.22 -17.54 15.31
N VAL A 53 21.62 -17.23 16.55
CA VAL A 53 22.64 -16.20 16.82
C VAL A 53 24.01 -16.71 16.36
N GLY A 54 24.68 -15.91 15.56
CA GLY A 54 25.91 -16.30 14.87
C GLY A 54 26.46 -15.15 14.06
N ILE A 55 27.54 -15.36 13.32
CA ILE A 55 28.13 -14.32 12.46
C ILE A 55 27.72 -14.59 11.01
N TYR A 56 26.90 -13.70 10.46
CA TYR A 56 26.36 -13.74 9.09
C TYR A 56 26.78 -12.48 8.35
N LEU A 57 28.04 -12.43 7.94
CA LEU A 57 28.54 -11.31 7.15
C LEU A 57 27.86 -11.30 5.76
N PRO A 58 27.57 -10.11 5.21
CA PRO A 58 26.95 -10.02 3.90
C PRO A 58 27.94 -10.51 2.85
N VAL A 59 27.59 -11.59 2.16
CA VAL A 59 28.39 -12.18 1.08
C VAL A 59 27.74 -11.85 -0.27
N PRO A 60 28.49 -11.40 -1.28
CA PRO A 60 27.92 -11.19 -2.60
C PRO A 60 27.48 -12.50 -3.28
N TYR A 61 26.26 -12.53 -3.80
CA TYR A 61 25.63 -13.64 -4.53
C TYR A 61 25.83 -13.52 -6.05
N PHE A 62 27.07 -13.25 -6.51
CA PHE A 62 27.33 -13.01 -7.94
C PHE A 62 26.97 -14.19 -8.85
N GLY A 63 27.23 -15.43 -8.42
CA GLY A 63 26.94 -16.62 -9.21
C GLY A 63 25.44 -16.79 -9.48
N ASP A 64 24.64 -16.72 -8.42
CA ASP A 64 23.18 -16.82 -8.50
C ASP A 64 22.56 -15.61 -9.21
N LEU A 65 23.14 -14.42 -9.05
CA LEU A 65 22.73 -13.24 -9.80
C LEU A 65 22.93 -13.42 -11.31
N ILE A 66 24.08 -13.93 -11.74
CA ILE A 66 24.35 -14.22 -13.17
C ILE A 66 23.39 -15.28 -13.68
N ALA A 67 23.18 -16.37 -12.92
CA ALA A 67 22.22 -17.42 -13.28
C ALA A 67 20.79 -16.88 -13.38
N GLY A 68 20.38 -16.01 -12.45
CA GLY A 68 19.07 -15.35 -12.46
C GLY A 68 18.89 -14.44 -13.67
N ILE A 69 19.92 -13.67 -14.04
CA ILE A 69 19.90 -12.84 -15.26
C ILE A 69 19.81 -13.72 -16.51
N GLN A 70 20.59 -14.79 -16.60
CA GLN A 70 20.51 -15.74 -17.72
C GLN A 70 19.13 -16.38 -17.83
N HIS A 71 18.53 -16.76 -16.70
CA HIS A 71 17.18 -17.31 -16.63
C HIS A 71 16.13 -16.29 -17.09
N LEU A 72 16.28 -15.02 -16.70
CA LEU A 72 15.41 -13.94 -17.13
C LEU A 72 15.46 -13.70 -18.65
N PHE A 73 16.65 -13.77 -19.26
CA PHE A 73 16.78 -13.65 -20.72
C PHE A 73 16.31 -14.90 -21.47
N ALA A 74 16.42 -16.09 -20.85
CA ALA A 74 15.90 -17.33 -21.42
C ALA A 74 14.37 -17.42 -21.36
N ASN A 75 13.74 -16.72 -20.41
CA ASN A 75 12.29 -16.71 -20.17
C ASN A 75 11.79 -15.25 -20.21
N PRO A 76 11.81 -14.60 -21.40
CA PRO A 76 11.50 -13.17 -21.52
C PRO A 76 10.06 -12.82 -21.10
N GLU A 77 9.15 -13.78 -21.04
CA GLU A 77 7.81 -13.63 -20.47
C GLU A 77 7.83 -13.18 -18.99
N LEU A 78 8.90 -13.44 -18.25
CA LEU A 78 9.07 -12.96 -16.88
C LEU A 78 9.11 -11.42 -16.82
N PHE A 79 9.59 -10.75 -17.88
CA PHE A 79 9.54 -9.28 -17.95
C PHE A 79 8.10 -8.75 -17.94
N LEU A 80 7.14 -9.52 -18.46
CA LEU A 80 5.73 -9.12 -18.48
C LEU A 80 5.14 -9.00 -17.07
N VAL A 81 5.74 -9.65 -16.07
CA VAL A 81 5.35 -9.56 -14.65
C VAL A 81 6.29 -8.63 -13.88
N LEU A 82 7.59 -8.71 -14.12
CA LEU A 82 8.59 -7.92 -13.39
C LEU A 82 8.48 -6.42 -13.68
N VAL A 83 8.23 -6.02 -14.93
CA VAL A 83 8.13 -4.59 -15.28
C VAL A 83 6.95 -3.90 -14.55
N PRO A 84 5.72 -4.45 -14.54
CA PRO A 84 4.63 -3.92 -13.72
C PRO A 84 4.97 -3.83 -12.23
N VAL A 85 5.62 -4.84 -11.65
CA VAL A 85 6.04 -4.83 -10.24
C VAL A 85 6.98 -3.67 -9.95
N GLN A 86 7.91 -3.35 -10.86
CA GLN A 86 8.82 -2.22 -10.66
C GLN A 86 8.18 -0.86 -10.92
N ILE A 87 7.21 -0.77 -11.84
CA ILE A 87 6.37 0.44 -11.98
C ILE A 87 5.60 0.68 -10.67
N TYR A 88 5.07 -0.38 -10.07
CA TYR A 88 4.38 -0.31 -8.78
C TYR A 88 5.32 0.21 -7.68
N ASN A 89 6.54 -0.34 -7.55
CA ASN A 89 7.53 0.11 -6.57
C ASN A 89 7.92 1.59 -6.76
N PHE A 90 8.08 2.02 -8.02
CA PHE A 90 8.36 3.42 -8.37
C PHE A 90 7.27 4.37 -7.87
N ILE A 91 6.00 3.98 -7.98
CA ILE A 91 4.86 4.77 -7.50
C ILE A 91 4.83 4.79 -5.97
N GLU A 92 5.17 3.69 -5.30
CA GLU A 92 5.26 3.69 -3.83
C GLU A 92 6.28 4.71 -3.32
N THR A 93 7.46 4.78 -3.94
CA THR A 93 8.47 5.79 -3.59
C THR A 93 7.95 7.20 -3.82
N MET A 94 7.24 7.46 -4.92
CA MET A 94 6.60 8.76 -5.19
C MET A 94 5.58 9.13 -4.10
N ASN A 95 4.64 8.23 -3.80
CA ASN A 95 3.60 8.45 -2.79
C ASN A 95 4.19 8.74 -1.40
N ASN A 96 5.29 8.08 -1.04
CA ASN A 96 5.98 8.33 0.23
C ASN A 96 6.68 9.69 0.26
N VAL A 97 7.25 10.14 -0.86
CA VAL A 97 7.83 11.48 -0.98
C VAL A 97 6.74 12.56 -0.90
N GLU A 98 5.61 12.37 -1.58
CA GLU A 98 4.46 13.27 -1.48
C GLU A 98 3.89 13.31 -0.06
N SER A 99 3.83 12.16 0.62
CA SER A 99 3.44 12.10 2.03
C SER A 99 4.38 12.92 2.92
N ALA A 100 5.70 12.88 2.66
CA ALA A 100 6.68 13.68 3.38
C ALA A 100 6.53 15.18 3.10
N GLU A 101 6.26 15.56 1.84
CA GLU A 101 6.00 16.92 1.40
C GLU A 101 4.73 17.49 2.05
N ALA A 102 3.67 16.69 2.16
CA ALA A 102 2.46 17.06 2.91
C ALA A 102 2.73 17.32 4.41
N ALA A 103 3.82 16.77 4.96
CA ALA A 103 4.30 17.08 6.31
C ALA A 103 5.35 18.21 6.37
N GLY A 104 5.59 18.90 5.25
CA GLY A 104 6.49 20.04 5.13
C GLY A 104 7.96 19.71 4.91
N ASP A 105 8.31 18.48 4.51
CA ASP A 105 9.68 18.13 4.07
C ASP A 105 9.71 17.87 2.57
N HIS A 106 10.36 18.75 1.82
CA HIS A 106 10.49 18.61 0.37
C HIS A 106 11.72 17.79 0.03
N TYR A 107 11.52 16.72 -0.75
CA TYR A 107 12.59 15.90 -1.30
C TYR A 107 12.45 15.82 -2.83
N PRO A 108 13.56 15.90 -3.59
CA PRO A 108 13.51 15.72 -5.03
C PRO A 108 13.13 14.28 -5.38
N VAL A 109 11.90 14.08 -5.86
CA VAL A 109 11.31 12.76 -6.19
C VAL A 109 12.24 11.91 -7.06
N GLY A 110 12.81 12.49 -8.14
CA GLY A 110 13.71 11.77 -9.03
C GLY A 110 14.98 11.26 -8.35
N LEU A 111 15.54 12.02 -7.39
CA LEU A 111 16.70 11.57 -6.63
C LEU A 111 16.33 10.45 -5.65
N CYS A 112 15.16 10.56 -5.01
CA CYS A 112 14.65 9.49 -4.14
C CYS A 112 14.46 8.18 -4.92
N GLN A 113 13.89 8.26 -6.13
CA GLN A 113 13.69 7.10 -7.01
C GLN A 113 15.00 6.46 -7.46
N VAL A 114 15.99 7.26 -7.86
CA VAL A 114 17.32 6.73 -8.22
C VAL A 114 18.00 6.08 -7.02
N THR A 115 17.92 6.71 -5.85
CA THR A 115 18.51 6.18 -4.61
C THR A 115 17.88 4.85 -4.23
N ASP A 116 16.56 4.75 -4.34
CA ASP A 116 15.79 3.53 -4.10
C ASP A 116 16.18 2.41 -5.07
N GLY A 117 16.21 2.68 -6.37
CA GLY A 117 16.64 1.71 -7.38
C GLY A 117 18.08 1.23 -7.17
N VAL A 118 19.00 2.13 -6.82
CA VAL A 118 20.39 1.77 -6.47
C VAL A 118 20.44 0.90 -5.22
N GLY A 119 19.66 1.22 -4.18
CA GLY A 119 19.53 0.41 -2.98
C GLY A 119 19.04 -1.00 -3.28
N THR A 120 18.02 -1.13 -4.14
CA THR A 120 17.51 -2.41 -4.63
C THR A 120 18.59 -3.20 -5.37
N MET A 121 19.33 -2.57 -6.29
CA MET A 121 20.41 -3.24 -7.03
C MET A 121 21.53 -3.73 -6.11
N ILE A 122 21.93 -2.92 -5.12
CA ILE A 122 22.91 -3.33 -4.11
C ILE A 122 22.37 -4.51 -3.31
N GLY A 123 21.12 -4.44 -2.84
CA GLY A 123 20.46 -5.54 -2.14
C GLY A 123 20.47 -6.84 -2.95
N ALA A 124 20.14 -6.77 -4.24
CA ALA A 124 20.15 -7.92 -5.14
C ALA A 124 21.54 -8.57 -5.28
N VAL A 125 22.62 -7.78 -5.30
CA VAL A 125 24.01 -8.30 -5.30
C VAL A 125 24.29 -9.11 -4.04
N PHE A 126 23.68 -8.79 -2.90
CA PHE A 126 23.79 -9.54 -1.65
C PHE A 126 22.66 -10.55 -1.44
N GLY A 127 21.91 -10.89 -2.50
CA GLY A 127 20.88 -11.93 -2.47
C GLY A 127 19.53 -11.50 -1.92
N SER A 128 19.25 -10.20 -1.77
CA SER A 128 17.90 -9.73 -1.42
C SER A 128 16.93 -10.00 -2.58
N PRO A 129 15.84 -10.75 -2.36
CA PRO A 129 14.81 -10.97 -3.38
C PRO A 129 13.75 -9.85 -3.40
N PHE A 130 13.86 -8.88 -2.48
CA PHE A 130 12.84 -7.85 -2.29
C PHE A 130 13.35 -6.47 -2.74
N PRO A 131 12.54 -5.71 -3.50
CA PRO A 131 12.84 -4.32 -3.80
C PRO A 131 12.77 -3.46 -2.55
N THR A 132 13.50 -2.35 -2.56
CA THR A 132 13.43 -1.32 -1.53
C THR A 132 12.40 -0.25 -1.91
N THR A 133 12.01 0.59 -0.94
CA THR A 133 11.20 1.78 -1.17
C THR A 133 11.49 2.82 -0.07
N ALA A 134 11.03 4.06 -0.26
CA ALA A 134 11.07 5.09 0.78
C ALA A 134 10.23 4.70 2.01
N TYR A 135 10.62 5.16 3.21
CA TYR A 135 9.93 4.81 4.46
C TYR A 135 8.50 5.34 4.48
N ILE A 136 7.53 4.43 4.62
CA ILE A 136 6.12 4.75 4.81
C ILE A 136 5.91 5.39 6.19
N GLY A 137 5.04 6.41 6.26
CA GLY A 137 4.63 6.99 7.54
C GLY A 137 5.52 8.13 8.03
N HIS A 138 6.31 8.75 7.15
CA HIS A 138 7.12 9.94 7.45
C HIS A 138 6.38 11.01 8.29
N PRO A 139 5.12 11.41 7.98
CA PRO A 139 4.38 12.37 8.81
C PRO A 139 4.21 11.92 10.27
N ALA A 140 3.99 10.63 10.50
CA ALA A 140 3.79 10.07 11.83
C ALA A 140 5.08 10.12 12.64
N TYR A 141 6.19 9.65 12.06
CA TYR A 141 7.50 9.67 12.72
C TYR A 141 7.98 11.10 12.99
N LYS A 142 7.77 12.03 12.04
CA LYS A 142 8.11 13.45 12.22
C LYS A 142 7.35 14.05 13.42
N ARG A 143 6.06 13.77 13.55
CA ARG A 143 5.26 14.20 14.72
C ARG A 143 5.76 13.62 16.04
N MET A 144 6.41 12.46 16.03
CA MET A 144 7.06 11.87 17.21
C MET A 144 8.44 12.49 17.51
N GLY A 145 8.89 13.47 16.71
CA GLY A 145 10.19 14.12 16.87
C GLY A 145 11.35 13.37 16.21
N ALA A 146 11.08 12.37 15.36
CA ALA A 146 12.12 11.69 14.62
C ALA A 146 12.83 12.65 13.66
N ARG A 147 14.14 12.50 13.52
CA ARG A 147 15.02 13.27 12.63
C ARG A 147 15.98 12.32 11.91
N SER A 148 16.94 12.84 11.16
CA SER A 148 17.97 12.04 10.46
C SER A 148 18.69 11.01 11.35
N GLY A 149 18.93 11.34 12.63
CA GLY A 149 19.53 10.41 13.59
C GLY A 149 18.74 9.11 13.81
N TYR A 150 17.41 9.16 13.67
CA TYR A 150 16.57 7.95 13.74
C TYR A 150 16.89 6.99 12.59
N ILE A 151 16.94 7.51 11.36
CA ILE A 151 17.23 6.71 10.15
C ILE A 151 18.66 6.17 10.21
N ILE A 152 19.63 6.98 10.64
CA ILE A 152 21.02 6.53 10.84
C ILE A 152 21.07 5.39 11.88
N GLY A 153 20.34 5.53 12.99
CA GLY A 153 20.24 4.49 14.01
C GLY A 153 19.66 3.19 13.44
N VAL A 154 18.58 3.26 12.66
CA VAL A 154 17.99 2.09 11.99
C VAL A 154 18.99 1.46 11.01
N GLY A 155 19.69 2.27 10.21
CA GLY A 155 20.71 1.82 9.27
C GLY A 155 21.96 1.20 9.92
N ILE A 156 22.16 1.36 11.22
CA ILE A 156 23.23 0.71 11.99
C ILE A 156 22.68 -0.52 12.72
N VAL A 157 21.58 -0.36 13.44
CA VAL A 157 21.02 -1.39 14.34
C VAL A 157 20.49 -2.58 13.55
N ILE A 158 19.79 -2.36 12.44
CA ILE A 158 19.21 -3.46 11.66
C ILE A 158 20.30 -4.31 10.97
N PRO A 159 21.28 -3.74 10.25
CA PRO A 159 22.39 -4.53 9.72
C PRO A 159 23.21 -5.21 10.81
N PHE A 160 23.47 -4.54 11.93
CA PHE A 160 24.13 -5.19 13.07
C PHE A 160 23.32 -6.40 13.56
N ALA A 161 22.02 -6.24 13.75
CA ALA A 161 21.15 -7.35 14.17
C ALA A 161 21.15 -8.49 13.14
N ALA A 162 21.17 -8.18 11.85
CA ALA A 162 21.27 -9.19 10.79
C ALA A 162 22.61 -9.93 10.83
N PHE A 163 23.74 -9.20 10.94
CA PHE A 163 25.08 -9.79 10.96
C PHE A 163 25.34 -10.69 12.16
N PHE A 164 24.64 -10.45 13.28
CA PHE A 164 24.77 -11.26 14.48
C PHE A 164 23.63 -12.29 14.66
N GLY A 165 22.74 -12.44 13.68
CA GLY A 165 21.59 -13.35 13.76
C GLY A 165 20.57 -12.96 14.84
N LEU A 166 20.62 -11.73 15.35
CA LEU A 166 19.73 -11.23 16.38
C LEU A 166 18.29 -11.09 15.88
N LEU A 167 18.05 -11.07 14.58
CA LEU A 167 16.69 -11.11 14.03
C LEU A 167 15.97 -12.42 14.38
N ALA A 168 16.68 -13.56 14.38
CA ALA A 168 16.12 -14.85 14.80
C ALA A 168 15.80 -14.84 16.31
N PHE A 169 16.72 -14.30 17.12
CA PHE A 169 16.49 -14.07 18.54
C PHE A 169 15.25 -13.21 18.81
N LEU A 170 15.14 -12.06 18.13
CA LEU A 170 14.00 -11.15 18.25
C LEU A 170 12.69 -11.81 17.80
N ASN A 171 12.72 -12.66 16.76
CA ASN A 171 11.55 -13.39 16.29
C ASN A 171 11.04 -14.42 17.31
N ASN A 172 11.94 -15.09 18.04
CA ASN A 172 11.56 -16.02 19.11
C ASN A 172 11.05 -15.29 20.37
N LEU A 173 11.61 -14.10 20.63
CA LEU A 173 11.30 -13.32 21.82
C LEU A 173 10.02 -12.48 21.66
N ILE A 174 9.83 -11.84 20.50
CA ILE A 174 8.76 -10.88 20.26
C ILE A 174 7.78 -11.50 19.27
N PRO A 175 6.64 -12.04 19.75
CA PRO A 175 5.66 -12.63 18.86
C PRO A 175 5.02 -11.56 17.98
N VAL A 176 4.61 -11.94 16.78
CA VAL A 176 3.92 -11.05 15.82
C VAL A 176 2.72 -10.36 16.47
N ALA A 177 2.00 -11.03 17.37
CA ALA A 177 0.87 -10.45 18.09
C ALA A 177 1.23 -9.23 18.96
N ALA A 178 2.46 -9.14 19.48
CA ALA A 178 2.93 -8.00 20.26
C ALA A 178 3.37 -6.83 19.37
N ALA A 179 3.96 -7.12 18.21
CA ALA A 179 4.45 -6.11 17.27
C ALA A 179 3.34 -5.56 16.34
N ALA A 180 2.35 -6.38 15.97
CA ALA A 180 1.29 -6.03 15.02
C ALA A 180 0.54 -4.72 15.35
N PRO A 181 0.26 -4.38 16.63
CA PRO A 181 -0.37 -3.10 16.96
C PRO A 181 0.41 -1.85 16.53
N VAL A 182 1.74 -1.94 16.39
CA VAL A 182 2.55 -0.84 15.84
C VAL A 182 2.14 -0.56 14.39
N LEU A 183 1.88 -1.59 13.59
CA LEU A 183 1.39 -1.44 12.22
C LEU A 183 -0.02 -0.84 12.18
N VAL A 184 -0.87 -1.18 13.15
CA VAL A 184 -2.20 -0.55 13.30
C VAL A 184 -2.07 0.95 13.56
N PHE A 185 -1.13 1.37 14.41
CA PHE A 185 -0.85 2.80 14.58
C PHE A 185 -0.37 3.47 13.30
N VAL A 186 0.55 2.84 12.55
CA VAL A 186 1.01 3.38 11.27
C VAL A 186 -0.18 3.55 10.32
N ALA A 187 -1.03 2.53 10.16
CA ALA A 187 -2.23 2.60 9.33
C ALA A 187 -3.20 3.71 9.77
N LEU A 188 -3.52 3.80 11.07
CA LEU A 188 -4.36 4.87 11.61
C LEU A 188 -3.75 6.24 11.32
N SER A 189 -2.44 6.38 11.52
CA SER A 189 -1.75 7.65 11.31
C SER A 189 -1.76 8.09 9.84
N LEU A 190 -1.68 7.14 8.90
CA LEU A 190 -1.77 7.39 7.46
C LEU A 190 -3.17 7.82 7.08
N VAL A 191 -4.20 7.07 7.51
CA VAL A 191 -5.61 7.40 7.24
C VAL A 191 -5.97 8.77 7.79
N THR A 192 -5.60 9.07 9.03
CA THR A 192 -5.82 10.39 9.63
C THR A 192 -5.05 11.48 8.89
N ASN A 193 -3.81 11.22 8.46
CA ASN A 193 -3.03 12.19 7.68
C ASN A 193 -3.66 12.47 6.32
N THR A 194 -4.14 11.44 5.62
CA THR A 194 -4.88 11.60 4.36
C THR A 194 -6.11 12.45 4.59
N ALA A 195 -6.92 12.17 5.61
CA ALA A 195 -8.11 12.96 5.92
C ALA A 195 -7.81 14.44 6.22
N HIS A 196 -6.64 14.75 6.79
CA HIS A 196 -6.21 16.14 7.02
C HIS A 196 -5.55 16.81 5.81
N SER A 197 -5.07 16.04 4.83
CA SER A 197 -4.31 16.55 3.68
C SER A 197 -5.18 16.70 2.42
N VAL A 198 -6.40 16.16 2.44
CA VAL A 198 -7.36 16.25 1.33
C VAL A 198 -8.53 17.16 1.69
N LYS A 199 -9.15 17.78 0.67
CA LYS A 199 -10.40 18.52 0.85
C LYS A 199 -11.50 17.57 1.32
N THR A 200 -12.42 18.07 2.15
CA THR A 200 -13.53 17.26 2.67
C THR A 200 -14.38 16.64 1.56
N ASP A 201 -14.62 17.39 0.48
CA ASP A 201 -15.41 16.93 -0.67
C ASP A 201 -14.71 15.78 -1.43
N HIS A 202 -13.38 15.68 -1.35
CA HIS A 202 -12.59 14.66 -2.03
C HIS A 202 -12.47 13.34 -1.26
N ILE A 203 -13.06 13.22 -0.06
CA ILE A 203 -13.04 11.97 0.72
C ILE A 203 -13.75 10.82 -0.03
N ALA A 204 -14.74 11.14 -0.87
CA ALA A 204 -15.38 10.17 -1.74
C ALA A 204 -14.38 9.58 -2.75
N ALA A 205 -13.49 10.39 -3.31
CA ALA A 205 -12.44 9.95 -4.23
C ALA A 205 -11.45 9.01 -3.53
N VAL A 206 -11.04 9.33 -2.30
CA VAL A 206 -10.20 8.45 -1.47
C VAL A 206 -10.87 7.09 -1.24
N THR A 207 -12.18 7.09 -0.94
CA THR A 207 -12.94 5.86 -0.68
C THR A 207 -12.99 4.96 -1.92
N ILE A 208 -13.22 5.55 -3.10
CA ILE A 208 -13.22 4.83 -4.37
C ILE A 208 -11.82 4.28 -4.68
N ALA A 209 -10.77 5.08 -4.45
CA ALA A 209 -9.37 4.67 -4.64
C ALA A 209 -8.97 3.45 -3.78
N MET A 210 -9.66 3.21 -2.65
CA MET A 210 -9.40 2.04 -1.79
C MET A 210 -9.99 0.72 -2.33
N MET A 211 -10.98 0.76 -3.23
CA MET A 211 -11.69 -0.46 -3.67
C MET A 211 -10.77 -1.53 -4.30
N PRO A 212 -9.81 -1.19 -5.18
CA PRO A 212 -8.88 -2.17 -5.75
C PRO A 212 -8.02 -2.85 -4.68
N HIS A 213 -7.62 -2.12 -3.63
CA HIS A 213 -6.83 -2.66 -2.53
C HIS A 213 -7.59 -3.69 -1.69
N VAL A 214 -8.89 -3.48 -1.48
CA VAL A 214 -9.75 -4.46 -0.81
C VAL A 214 -9.80 -5.77 -1.63
N SER A 215 -9.95 -5.66 -2.94
CA SER A 215 -9.96 -6.82 -3.83
C SER A 215 -8.61 -7.53 -3.86
N ALA A 216 -7.51 -6.78 -3.92
CA ALA A 216 -6.16 -7.34 -3.83
C ALA A 216 -5.93 -8.10 -2.52
N PHE A 217 -6.35 -7.53 -1.39
CA PHE A 217 -6.30 -8.21 -0.11
C PHE A 217 -7.07 -9.54 -0.13
N LEU A 218 -8.30 -9.55 -0.64
CA LEU A 218 -9.12 -10.77 -0.71
C LEU A 218 -8.46 -11.85 -1.57
N VAL A 219 -7.98 -11.50 -2.76
CA VAL A 219 -7.30 -12.43 -3.68
C VAL A 219 -6.04 -13.02 -3.05
N ILE A 220 -5.24 -12.20 -2.37
CA ILE A 220 -4.06 -12.66 -1.62
C ILE A 220 -4.45 -13.66 -0.53
N LYS A 221 -5.53 -13.39 0.23
CA LYS A 221 -5.98 -14.28 1.31
C LYS A 221 -6.58 -15.58 0.80
N TRP A 222 -7.32 -15.55 -0.31
CA TRP A 222 -7.78 -16.77 -0.97
C TRP A 222 -6.60 -17.59 -1.50
N GLY A 223 -5.61 -16.96 -2.12
CA GLY A 223 -4.38 -17.64 -2.55
C GLY A 223 -3.65 -18.31 -1.39
N ALA A 224 -3.51 -17.61 -0.25
CA ALA A 224 -2.92 -18.19 0.95
C ALA A 224 -3.72 -19.37 1.52
N LEU A 225 -5.06 -19.30 1.50
CA LEU A 225 -5.93 -20.41 1.88
C LEU A 225 -5.71 -21.62 0.96
N ALA A 226 -5.73 -21.42 -0.36
CA ALA A 226 -5.50 -22.48 -1.33
C ALA A 226 -4.10 -23.12 -1.16
N GLY A 227 -3.07 -22.31 -0.95
CA GLY A 227 -1.71 -22.78 -0.69
C GLY A 227 -1.61 -23.60 0.60
N ALA A 228 -2.25 -23.16 1.68
CA ALA A 228 -2.29 -23.90 2.95
C ALA A 228 -2.99 -25.26 2.80
N LEU A 229 -4.11 -25.30 2.09
CA LEU A 229 -4.81 -26.55 1.80
C LEU A 229 -3.96 -27.51 0.95
N GLY A 230 -3.25 -26.99 -0.04
CA GLY A 230 -2.29 -27.76 -0.83
C GLY A 230 -1.18 -28.36 0.04
N ALA A 231 -0.62 -27.58 0.98
CA ALA A 231 0.39 -28.05 1.92
C ALA A 231 -0.11 -29.14 2.89
N LEU A 232 -1.42 -29.18 3.17
CA LEU A 232 -2.07 -30.24 3.95
C LEU A 232 -2.39 -31.49 3.11
N GLY A 233 -2.02 -31.53 1.83
CA GLY A 233 -2.19 -32.70 0.96
C GLY A 233 -3.52 -32.75 0.21
N ALA A 234 -4.32 -31.68 0.24
CA ALA A 234 -5.57 -31.60 -0.50
C ALA A 234 -5.30 -31.34 -2.00
N THR A 235 -4.79 -32.36 -2.69
CA THR A 235 -4.29 -32.31 -4.07
C THR A 235 -5.37 -32.51 -5.14
N GLY A 236 -6.57 -32.95 -4.76
CA GLY A 236 -7.70 -33.15 -5.68
C GLY A 236 -8.65 -31.95 -5.81
N MET A 237 -8.30 -30.79 -5.25
CA MET A 237 -9.14 -29.60 -5.35
C MET A 237 -8.82 -28.80 -6.62
N ALA A 238 -9.88 -28.25 -7.22
CA ALA A 238 -9.75 -27.27 -8.29
C ALA A 238 -8.92 -26.06 -7.82
N GLN A 239 -8.08 -25.53 -8.69
CA GLN A 239 -7.26 -24.36 -8.40
C GLN A 239 -8.12 -23.09 -8.46
N LEU A 240 -7.71 -22.04 -7.74
CA LEU A 240 -8.33 -20.73 -7.90
C LEU A 240 -8.19 -20.27 -9.35
N GLY A 241 -9.29 -19.80 -9.94
CA GLY A 241 -9.38 -19.49 -11.36
C GLY A 241 -9.83 -20.65 -12.25
N ASP A 242 -10.00 -21.85 -11.72
CA ASP A 242 -10.68 -22.94 -12.44
C ASP A 242 -12.15 -22.54 -12.74
N PRO A 243 -12.67 -22.76 -13.95
CA PRO A 243 -14.02 -22.33 -14.32
C PRO A 243 -15.14 -22.95 -13.46
N GLU A 244 -15.04 -24.23 -13.09
CA GLU A 244 -16.06 -24.89 -12.28
C GLU A 244 -16.06 -24.36 -10.85
N LEU A 245 -14.86 -24.20 -10.26
CA LEU A 245 -14.73 -23.60 -8.94
C LEU A 245 -15.21 -22.14 -8.95
N THR A 246 -14.87 -21.38 -9.97
CA THR A 246 -15.24 -19.97 -10.11
C THR A 246 -16.76 -19.81 -10.22
N ALA A 247 -17.43 -20.68 -10.98
CA ALA A 247 -18.88 -20.72 -11.05
C ALA A 247 -19.51 -21.10 -9.69
N ALA A 248 -18.93 -22.06 -8.98
CA ALA A 248 -19.39 -22.45 -7.63
C ALA A 248 -19.20 -21.31 -6.61
N LEU A 249 -18.06 -20.61 -6.64
CA LEU A 249 -17.76 -19.45 -5.81
C LEU A 249 -18.79 -18.33 -6.03
N LEU A 250 -19.15 -18.06 -7.29
CA LEU A 250 -20.17 -17.08 -7.62
C LEU A 250 -21.54 -17.42 -6.99
N GLN A 251 -21.95 -18.69 -7.00
CA GLN A 251 -23.19 -19.14 -6.34
C GLN A 251 -23.17 -18.96 -4.81
N GLN A 252 -21.98 -18.92 -4.21
CA GLN A 252 -21.79 -18.67 -2.77
C GLN A 252 -21.55 -17.19 -2.43
N GLY A 253 -21.61 -16.29 -3.43
CA GLY A 253 -21.35 -14.86 -3.25
C GLY A 253 -19.87 -14.46 -3.22
N ALA A 254 -18.96 -15.38 -3.54
CA ALA A 254 -17.54 -15.07 -3.75
C ALA A 254 -17.32 -14.67 -5.21
N HIS A 255 -17.40 -13.36 -5.48
CA HIS A 255 -17.22 -12.77 -6.82
C HIS A 255 -15.74 -12.77 -7.26
N TYR A 256 -15.14 -13.96 -7.39
CA TYR A 256 -13.70 -14.15 -7.59
C TYR A 256 -13.17 -13.43 -8.82
N GLU A 257 -13.82 -13.56 -9.99
CA GLU A 257 -13.35 -12.92 -11.23
C GLU A 257 -13.32 -11.40 -11.13
N GLY A 258 -14.35 -10.78 -10.53
CA GLY A 258 -14.40 -9.33 -10.34
C GLY A 258 -13.30 -8.84 -9.41
N HIS A 259 -13.09 -9.54 -8.29
CA HIS A 259 -12.00 -9.22 -7.37
C HIS A 259 -10.62 -9.49 -7.97
N LEU A 260 -10.47 -10.53 -8.79
CA LEU A 260 -9.23 -10.82 -9.51
C LEU A 260 -8.95 -9.73 -10.53
N ALA A 261 -9.92 -9.32 -11.33
CA ALA A 261 -9.74 -8.23 -12.28
C ALA A 261 -9.36 -6.92 -11.57
N LEU A 262 -9.97 -6.60 -10.43
CA LEU A 262 -9.70 -5.37 -9.69
C LEU A 262 -8.38 -5.40 -8.89
N SER A 263 -7.91 -6.58 -8.50
CA SER A 263 -6.66 -6.71 -7.73
C SER A 263 -5.41 -6.43 -8.55
N GLN A 264 -5.46 -6.69 -9.86
CA GLN A 264 -4.32 -6.51 -10.74
C GLN A 264 -4.05 -5.03 -10.99
N GLY A 265 -2.91 -4.55 -10.49
CA GLY A 265 -2.53 -3.14 -10.57
C GLY A 265 -3.24 -2.24 -9.55
N ALA A 266 -3.62 -2.77 -8.38
CA ALA A 266 -4.46 -2.06 -7.40
C ALA A 266 -4.01 -0.62 -7.04
N ILE A 267 -2.70 -0.34 -6.85
CA ILE A 267 -2.23 1.04 -6.62
C ILE A 267 -2.56 1.95 -7.80
N LEU A 268 -2.25 1.52 -9.02
CA LEU A 268 -2.47 2.31 -10.23
C LEU A 268 -3.95 2.51 -10.49
N THR A 269 -4.75 1.44 -10.40
CA THR A 269 -6.20 1.51 -10.52
C THR A 269 -6.79 2.44 -9.47
N GLY A 270 -6.35 2.33 -8.22
CA GLY A 270 -6.78 3.20 -7.13
C GLY A 270 -6.45 4.67 -7.37
N LEU A 271 -5.22 4.97 -7.81
CA LEU A 271 -4.78 6.32 -8.15
C LEU A 271 -5.61 6.91 -9.31
N ILE A 272 -5.80 6.14 -10.38
CA ILE A 272 -6.57 6.60 -11.56
C ILE A 272 -8.03 6.81 -11.18
N TRP A 273 -8.66 5.90 -10.45
CA TRP A 273 -10.04 6.06 -10.01
C TRP A 273 -10.22 7.24 -9.06
N GLY A 274 -9.27 7.43 -8.13
CA GLY A 274 -9.21 8.60 -7.28
C GLY A 274 -9.14 9.89 -8.11
N ALA A 275 -8.27 9.94 -9.12
CA ALA A 275 -8.13 11.10 -10.00
C ALA A 275 -9.39 11.37 -10.85
N ILE A 276 -10.03 10.33 -11.39
CA ILE A 276 -11.31 10.45 -12.11
C ILE A 276 -12.37 11.05 -11.19
N VAL A 277 -12.56 10.48 -10.00
CA VAL A 277 -13.62 10.93 -9.08
C VAL A 277 -13.32 12.32 -8.53
N ALA A 278 -12.08 12.64 -8.17
CA ALA A 278 -11.69 13.98 -7.74
C ALA A 278 -11.94 15.03 -8.84
N SER A 279 -11.60 14.71 -10.09
CA SER A 279 -11.83 15.60 -11.23
C SER A 279 -13.33 15.77 -11.53
N VAL A 280 -14.14 14.73 -11.37
CA VAL A 280 -15.60 14.83 -11.49
C VAL A 280 -16.18 15.71 -10.38
N ILE A 281 -15.70 15.58 -9.14
CA ILE A 281 -16.13 16.43 -8.02
C ILE A 281 -15.77 17.91 -8.28
N ASP A 282 -14.58 18.16 -8.85
CA ASP A 282 -14.14 19.51 -9.21
C ASP A 282 -14.78 20.05 -10.50
N GLY A 283 -15.66 19.28 -11.17
CA GLY A 283 -16.28 19.66 -12.44
C GLY A 283 -15.32 19.61 -13.65
N ASP A 284 -14.07 19.19 -13.48
CA ASP A 284 -13.10 19.02 -14.57
C ASP A 284 -13.28 17.67 -15.27
N PHE A 285 -14.40 17.54 -15.97
CA PHE A 285 -14.76 16.33 -16.70
C PHE A 285 -13.76 15.97 -17.82
N ARG A 286 -13.05 16.96 -18.38
CA ARG A 286 -12.03 16.72 -19.41
C ARG A 286 -10.81 16.02 -18.83
N ASN A 287 -10.36 16.47 -17.66
CA ASN A 287 -9.29 15.79 -16.94
C ASN A 287 -9.72 14.39 -16.50
N ALA A 288 -10.94 14.23 -16.00
CA ALA A 288 -11.52 12.92 -15.66
C ALA A 288 -11.54 11.98 -16.87
N GLY A 289 -11.98 12.47 -18.03
CA GLY A 289 -11.98 11.72 -19.30
C GLY A 289 -10.57 11.34 -19.76
N GLY A 290 -9.59 12.21 -19.55
CA GLY A 290 -8.17 11.94 -19.80
C GLY A 290 -7.64 10.77 -18.95
N PHE A 291 -7.95 10.75 -17.65
CA PHE A 291 -7.59 9.64 -16.77
C PHE A 291 -8.31 8.34 -17.14
N ALA A 292 -9.59 8.38 -17.49
CA ALA A 292 -10.33 7.22 -17.97
C ALA A 292 -9.73 6.67 -19.27
N LEU A 293 -9.32 7.54 -20.20
CA LEU A 293 -8.64 7.12 -21.43
C LEU A 293 -7.26 6.50 -21.13
N ALA A 294 -6.50 7.07 -20.20
CA ALA A 294 -5.23 6.49 -19.76
C ALA A 294 -5.44 5.09 -19.15
N ALA A 295 -6.45 4.91 -18.30
CA ALA A 295 -6.82 3.59 -17.78
C ALA A 295 -7.23 2.61 -18.89
N ALA A 296 -7.97 3.06 -19.92
CA ALA A 296 -8.28 2.22 -21.08
C ALA A 296 -7.00 1.73 -21.76
N VAL A 297 -6.07 2.64 -22.07
CA VAL A 297 -4.78 2.29 -22.70
C VAL A 297 -3.98 1.33 -21.83
N MET A 298 -3.87 1.60 -20.53
CA MET A 298 -3.16 0.75 -19.58
C MET A 298 -3.79 -0.63 -19.44
N SER A 299 -5.12 -0.73 -19.51
CA SER A 299 -5.85 -2.01 -19.48
C SER A 299 -5.67 -2.79 -20.78
N LEU A 300 -5.63 -2.13 -21.95
CA LEU A 300 -5.40 -2.81 -23.23
C LEU A 300 -4.09 -3.59 -23.23
N VAL A 301 -3.02 -3.02 -22.66
CA VAL A 301 -1.68 -3.64 -22.65
C VAL A 301 -1.37 -4.43 -21.37
N GLY A 302 -2.32 -4.56 -20.45
CA GLY A 302 -2.17 -5.35 -19.23
C GLY A 302 -1.33 -4.71 -18.12
N VAL A 303 -1.17 -3.38 -18.12
CA VAL A 303 -0.55 -2.66 -16.99
C VAL A 303 -1.48 -2.66 -15.76
N ILE A 304 -2.79 -2.60 -15.99
CA ILE A 304 -3.83 -2.75 -14.96
C ILE A 304 -4.86 -3.80 -15.42
N HIS A 305 -5.55 -4.42 -14.45
CA HIS A 305 -6.56 -5.45 -14.70
C HIS A 305 -6.07 -6.74 -15.39
N SER A 306 -4.76 -6.98 -15.40
CA SER A 306 -4.15 -8.18 -15.95
C SER A 306 -2.96 -8.61 -15.10
N ALA A 307 -2.70 -9.93 -15.06
CA ALA A 307 -1.59 -10.49 -14.29
C ALA A 307 -0.21 -10.21 -14.93
N SER A 308 -0.19 -9.83 -16.21
CA SER A 308 1.04 -9.58 -16.95
C SER A 308 0.78 -8.61 -18.11
N LEU A 309 1.83 -7.94 -18.58
CA LEU A 309 1.77 -7.19 -19.83
C LEU A 309 1.43 -8.12 -21.02
N HIS A 310 0.70 -7.59 -21.99
CA HIS A 310 0.36 -8.29 -23.22
C HIS A 310 0.15 -7.30 -24.37
N TRP A 311 0.03 -7.81 -25.59
CA TRP A 311 -0.39 -6.97 -26.71
C TRP A 311 -1.81 -6.43 -26.48
N PRO A 312 -2.16 -5.27 -27.08
CA PRO A 312 -3.47 -4.65 -26.92
C PRO A 312 -4.63 -5.63 -27.13
N GLU A 313 -5.41 -5.86 -26.08
CA GLU A 313 -6.60 -6.69 -26.11
C GLU A 313 -7.83 -5.89 -25.68
N PHE A 314 -8.90 -5.93 -26.49
CA PHE A 314 -10.16 -5.24 -26.23
C PHE A 314 -11.00 -5.99 -25.18
N SER A 315 -10.53 -5.96 -23.93
CA SER A 315 -11.23 -6.57 -22.80
C SER A 315 -12.48 -5.77 -22.41
N GLY A 316 -13.43 -6.43 -21.71
CA GLY A 316 -14.62 -5.76 -21.18
C GLY A 316 -14.27 -4.57 -20.26
N VAL A 317 -13.17 -4.66 -19.52
CA VAL A 317 -12.68 -3.58 -18.64
C VAL A 317 -12.14 -2.40 -19.45
N ALA A 318 -11.30 -2.67 -20.46
CA ALA A 318 -10.80 -1.63 -21.35
C ALA A 318 -11.96 -0.89 -22.06
N MET A 319 -12.98 -1.64 -22.51
CA MET A 319 -14.17 -1.05 -23.13
C MET A 319 -15.00 -0.24 -22.14
N GLY A 320 -15.11 -0.69 -20.89
CA GLY A 320 -15.74 0.07 -19.81
C GLY A 320 -15.07 1.43 -19.60
N TYR A 321 -13.73 1.49 -19.60
CA TYR A 321 -13.01 2.75 -19.51
C TYR A 321 -13.18 3.64 -20.74
N LEU A 322 -13.23 3.07 -21.95
CA LEU A 322 -13.52 3.86 -23.16
C LEU A 322 -14.92 4.48 -23.13
N ILE A 323 -15.92 3.73 -22.64
CA ILE A 323 -17.28 4.25 -22.44
C ILE A 323 -17.27 5.39 -21.42
N ALA A 324 -16.59 5.21 -20.28
CA ALA A 324 -16.46 6.24 -19.26
C ALA A 324 -15.76 7.49 -19.81
N ALA A 325 -14.65 7.32 -20.54
CA ALA A 325 -13.93 8.42 -21.18
C ALA A 325 -14.80 9.17 -22.20
N ALA A 326 -15.53 8.44 -23.05
CA ALA A 326 -16.45 9.02 -24.01
C ALA A 326 -17.55 9.84 -23.31
N PHE A 327 -18.17 9.28 -22.26
CA PHE A 327 -19.18 9.99 -21.46
C PHE A 327 -18.61 11.29 -20.88
N LEU A 328 -17.45 11.23 -20.23
CA LEU A 328 -16.82 12.38 -19.56
C LEU A 328 -16.37 13.47 -20.56
N PHE A 329 -15.97 13.11 -21.78
CA PHE A 329 -15.65 14.10 -22.81
C PHE A 329 -16.89 14.71 -23.49
N ILE A 330 -17.96 13.92 -23.63
CA ILE A 330 -19.18 14.35 -24.33
C ILE A 330 -20.09 15.17 -23.42
N TYR A 331 -20.23 14.80 -22.15
CA TYR A 331 -21.14 15.44 -21.20
C TYR A 331 -20.99 16.98 -21.13
N PRO A 332 -19.76 17.56 -21.03
CA PRO A 332 -19.57 19.01 -20.96
C PRO A 332 -19.91 19.76 -22.25
N ILE A 333 -19.99 19.06 -23.40
CA ILE A 333 -20.36 19.68 -24.67
C ILE A 333 -21.83 20.10 -24.65
N PHE A 334 -22.69 19.33 -23.97
CA PHE A 334 -24.12 19.56 -23.89
C PHE A 334 -24.55 20.43 -22.71
N HIS A 335 -23.79 20.47 -21.62
CA HIS A 335 -24.14 21.20 -20.39
C HIS A 335 -23.32 22.49 -20.18
N LYS A 336 -22.53 22.90 -21.18
CA LYS A 336 -21.85 24.20 -21.19
C LYS A 336 -22.80 25.40 -21.12
N ALA A 337 -24.09 25.21 -21.41
CA ALA A 337 -25.11 26.25 -21.34
C ALA A 337 -25.57 26.51 -19.89
N ASP A 338 -25.60 25.49 -19.04
CA ASP A 338 -26.13 25.58 -17.68
C ASP A 338 -25.15 26.30 -16.73
N GLU A 339 -23.84 26.12 -16.93
CA GLU A 339 -22.80 26.83 -16.17
C GLU A 339 -22.80 28.36 -16.41
N HIS A 340 -23.23 28.81 -17.59
CA HIS A 340 -23.36 30.23 -17.89
C HIS A 340 -24.60 30.87 -17.24
N GLU A 341 -25.70 30.12 -17.07
CA GLU A 341 -26.92 30.60 -16.39
C GLU A 341 -26.75 30.59 -14.86
N GLU A 342 -26.10 29.59 -14.26
CA GLU A 342 -25.83 29.56 -12.81
C GLU A 342 -24.81 30.62 -12.37
N ALA A 343 -23.80 30.92 -13.20
CA ALA A 343 -22.85 32.00 -12.92
C ALA A 343 -23.46 33.40 -13.04
N GLU A 344 -24.52 33.58 -13.84
CA GLU A 344 -25.31 34.83 -13.87
C GLU A 344 -26.22 34.96 -12.64
N ASP A 345 -26.79 33.87 -12.12
CA ASP A 345 -27.69 33.88 -10.96
C ASP A 345 -26.96 34.06 -9.62
N ASP A 346 -25.77 33.47 -9.46
CA ASP A 346 -24.93 33.69 -8.26
C ASP A 346 -24.29 35.08 -8.20
N GLY A 347 -24.25 35.83 -9.31
CA GLY A 347 -23.88 37.24 -9.35
C GLY A 347 -24.92 38.18 -8.72
N ILE A 348 -26.14 37.70 -8.43
CA ILE A 348 -27.28 38.50 -7.96
C ILE A 348 -27.69 38.14 -6.52
N LYS A 349 -26.93 37.32 -5.80
CA LYS A 349 -27.24 37.03 -4.38
C LYS A 349 -26.52 38.03 -3.45
N PRO A 350 -27.24 38.89 -2.71
CA PRO A 350 -26.61 39.79 -1.75
C PRO A 350 -25.96 38.98 -0.63
N HIS A 351 -24.67 39.24 -0.42
CA HIS A 351 -23.85 38.67 0.64
C HIS A 351 -24.53 38.88 2.01
N VAL A 352 -25.03 37.80 2.61
CA VAL A 352 -25.52 37.82 4.00
C VAL A 352 -24.30 37.63 4.92
N PRO A 353 -23.98 38.57 5.82
CA PRO A 353 -22.89 38.40 6.76
C PRO A 353 -23.24 37.30 7.77
N HIS A 354 -22.37 36.30 7.91
CA HIS A 354 -22.46 35.35 9.02
C HIS A 354 -22.30 36.10 10.36
N LEU A 355 -23.33 36.05 11.19
CA LEU A 355 -23.26 36.50 12.58
C LEU A 355 -22.23 35.66 13.35
N PRO A 356 -21.46 36.26 14.28
CA PRO A 356 -20.54 35.51 15.14
C PRO A 356 -21.34 34.62 16.09
N ALA A 357 -20.96 33.35 16.19
CA ALA A 357 -21.46 32.44 17.20
C ALA A 357 -21.07 32.97 18.59
N GLY A 358 -22.08 33.25 19.42
CA GLY A 358 -21.91 33.66 20.80
C GLY A 358 -21.79 32.47 21.75
N GLU A 359 -20.98 32.72 22.78
CA GLU A 359 -20.79 32.04 24.09
C GLU A 359 -20.21 30.62 24.15
#